data_AF-A0A915KC50-F1
#
_entry.id   AF-A0A915KC50-F1
#
_cell.length_a   1.000
_cell.length_b   1.000
_cell.length_c   1.000
_cell.angle_alpha   90.00
_cell.angle_beta   90.00
_cell.angle_gamma   90.00
#
_symmetry.space_group_name_H-M   'P 1'
#
loop_
_entity.id
_entity.type
_entity.pdbx_description
1 polymer ?
#
loop_
_entity_poly.entity_id
_entity_poly.type
_entity_poly.pdbx_seq_one_letter_code
_entity_poly.pdbx_strand_id
1 'polypeptide(L)'
;MTSFIAKSLGTRLLTGQVRPVLPTVTVLYRLKHDFIAPDTEWDFSKKKYRPDRDRWEYYDKVVWPPHSQAHGEPKRGEIFYLRENVKHSHMKLWYACQFVRGKNVDEAITQLQYFARKAAVIMRECLLDAQHKAVEEQKVEYAGNMYVAEAFAYMNMNIKGVRRHGGGKYGKVMYRYSNILLRLEEGRPSADRMRHMASDDDQVRDYIQRLRDRRIEFGL
;
A
#
# COMPACT_ATOMS: atom_id res chain seq x y z
N MET A 1 -77.18 -14.06 33.82
CA MET A 1 -75.95 -13.34 34.22
C MET A 1 -75.14 -14.26 35.12
N THR A 2 -73.79 -14.24 35.02
CA THR A 2 -72.85 -15.26 35.58
C THR A 2 -73.03 -16.68 34.96
N SER A 3 -72.03 -17.57 34.85
CA SER A 3 -70.61 -17.57 35.26
C SER A 3 -69.71 -18.38 34.29
N PHE A 4 -68.37 -18.24 34.42
CA PHE A 4 -67.30 -18.96 33.70
C PHE A 4 -67.20 -20.47 34.00
N ILE A 5 -66.50 -21.25 33.14
CA ILE A 5 -65.20 -21.94 33.40
C ILE A 5 -64.74 -22.74 32.14
N ALA A 6 -63.47 -23.19 32.07
CA ALA A 6 -62.70 -23.28 30.83
C ALA A 6 -61.93 -24.60 30.53
N LYS A 7 -61.50 -24.73 29.26
CA LYS A 7 -60.30 -25.44 28.71
C LYS A 7 -60.08 -26.96 28.93
N SER A 8 -59.73 -27.64 27.84
CA SER A 8 -58.42 -28.33 27.69
C SER A 8 -58.08 -28.62 26.21
N LEU A 9 -56.87 -29.11 25.94
CA LEU A 9 -56.21 -29.15 24.61
C LEU A 9 -55.77 -30.56 24.21
N GLY A 10 -55.70 -30.82 22.89
CA GLY A 10 -54.53 -31.49 22.28
C GLY A 10 -54.74 -32.81 21.55
N THR A 11 -54.36 -32.84 20.26
CA THR A 11 -54.07 -34.05 19.49
C THR A 11 -52.88 -33.81 18.53
N ARG A 12 -52.01 -34.81 18.39
CA ARG A 12 -50.74 -34.77 17.61
C ARG A 12 -50.92 -35.23 16.15
N LEU A 13 -50.21 -34.61 15.20
CA LEU A 13 -49.63 -35.16 13.95
C LEU A 13 -48.47 -34.21 13.52
N LEU A 14 -47.40 -34.55 12.77
CA LEU A 14 -46.71 -35.83 12.49
C LEU A 14 -45.23 -35.56 12.06
N THR A 15 -44.48 -36.64 11.83
CA THR A 15 -43.16 -36.82 11.16
C THR A 15 -42.57 -35.76 10.22
N GLY A 16 -41.25 -35.51 10.32
CA GLY A 16 -40.40 -34.89 9.29
C GLY A 16 -38.90 -34.95 9.61
N GLN A 17 -38.05 -35.42 8.68
CA GLN A 17 -36.61 -35.65 8.93
C GLN A 17 -35.78 -34.36 9.00
N VAL A 18 -34.86 -34.27 9.97
CA VAL A 18 -33.82 -33.23 10.00
C VAL A 18 -32.59 -33.72 9.22
N ARG A 19 -32.25 -33.06 8.11
CA ARG A 19 -30.91 -33.14 7.53
C ARG A 19 -30.05 -32.01 8.11
N PRO A 20 -28.80 -32.26 8.53
CA PRO A 20 -27.89 -31.17 8.86
C PRO A 20 -27.56 -30.42 7.56
N VAL A 21 -28.08 -29.21 7.42
CA VAL A 21 -27.61 -28.28 6.39
C VAL A 21 -26.15 -27.96 6.73
N LEU A 22 -25.23 -28.20 5.80
CA LEU A 22 -23.84 -27.79 5.97
C LEU A 22 -23.80 -26.31 6.34
N PRO A 23 -22.96 -25.87 7.29
CA PRO A 23 -22.83 -24.44 7.55
C PRO A 23 -22.41 -23.77 6.25
N THR A 24 -23.31 -22.94 5.71
CA THR A 24 -23.01 -22.06 4.59
C THR A 24 -21.75 -21.31 4.97
N VAL A 25 -20.70 -21.42 4.14
CA VAL A 25 -19.48 -20.64 4.35
C VAL A 25 -19.88 -19.18 4.23
N THR A 26 -20.10 -18.54 5.39
CA THR A 26 -20.39 -17.12 5.48
C THR A 26 -19.11 -16.41 5.08
N VAL A 27 -18.97 -16.18 3.77
CA VAL A 27 -18.10 -15.14 3.24
C VAL A 27 -18.66 -13.86 3.82
N LEU A 28 -18.11 -13.45 4.97
CA LEU A 28 -18.40 -12.17 5.58
C LEU A 28 -17.94 -11.11 4.58
N TYR A 29 -18.89 -10.57 3.83
CA TYR A 29 -18.71 -9.38 3.02
C TYR A 29 -18.42 -8.23 3.98
N ARG A 30 -17.15 -8.11 4.34
CA ARG A 30 -16.64 -7.17 5.33
C ARG A 30 -16.89 -5.76 4.81
N LEU A 31 -17.85 -5.07 5.42
CA LEU A 31 -18.27 -3.74 5.00
C LEU A 31 -17.08 -2.78 5.08
N LYS A 32 -17.04 -1.77 4.19
CA LYS A 32 -15.95 -0.77 4.14
C LYS A 32 -15.75 -0.02 5.48
N HIS A 33 -16.73 -0.06 6.38
CA HIS A 33 -16.70 0.60 7.68
C HIS A 33 -15.84 -0.11 8.75
N ASP A 34 -15.43 -1.37 8.52
CA ASP A 34 -14.51 -2.09 9.42
C ASP A 34 -13.06 -1.59 9.35
N PHE A 35 -12.70 -0.85 8.28
CA PHE A 35 -11.34 -0.37 8.03
C PHE A 35 -11.05 0.93 8.79
N ILE A 36 -11.25 0.88 10.11
CA ILE A 36 -10.86 1.96 11.03
C ILE A 36 -9.34 2.11 10.97
N ALA A 37 -8.87 3.35 10.85
CA ALA A 37 -7.45 3.64 10.93
C ALA A 37 -6.87 3.15 12.27
N PRO A 38 -5.77 2.37 12.27
CA PRO A 38 -5.21 1.85 13.52
C PRO A 38 -4.73 2.99 14.42
N ASP A 39 -5.01 2.89 15.72
CA ASP A 39 -4.73 3.91 16.75
C ASP A 39 -3.26 4.36 16.81
N THR A 40 -2.35 3.56 16.25
CA THR A 40 -0.95 3.93 16.01
C THR A 40 -0.75 4.17 14.52
N GLU A 41 -0.31 5.37 14.15
CA GLU A 41 0.08 5.69 12.78
C GLU A 41 1.09 4.66 12.23
N TRP A 42 0.84 4.18 11.01
CA TRP A 42 1.73 3.24 10.33
C TRP A 42 2.98 3.95 9.83
N ASP A 43 3.99 3.97 10.68
CA ASP A 43 5.30 4.49 10.36
C ASP A 43 6.05 3.57 9.38
N PHE A 44 6.04 3.96 8.10
CA PHE A 44 6.76 3.31 7.00
C PHE A 44 8.31 3.37 7.15
N SER A 45 8.84 4.19 8.07
CA SER A 45 10.28 4.22 8.42
C SER A 45 10.70 2.99 9.25
N LYS A 46 9.78 2.34 9.96
CA LYS A 46 10.05 1.12 10.74
C LYS A 46 10.35 -0.06 9.81
N LYS A 47 11.65 -0.26 9.52
CA LYS A 47 12.29 -1.27 8.65
C LYS A 47 11.90 -2.75 8.86
N LYS A 48 10.96 -3.09 9.73
CA LYS A 48 10.59 -4.47 10.08
C LYS A 48 9.67 -5.14 9.04
N TYR A 49 9.04 -4.37 8.15
CA TYR A 49 8.04 -4.86 7.21
C TYR A 49 8.50 -4.74 5.75
N ARG A 50 8.24 -5.78 4.95
CA ARG A 50 8.34 -5.68 3.50
C ARG A 50 7.07 -5.00 2.95
N PRO A 51 7.17 -4.27 1.82
CA PRO A 51 5.98 -3.82 1.10
C PRO A 51 5.23 -5.04 0.55
N ASP A 52 4.09 -5.34 1.17
CA ASP A 52 3.24 -6.50 0.85
C ASP A 52 1.99 -6.06 0.09
N ARG A 53 1.51 -6.90 -0.85
CA ARG A 53 0.29 -6.69 -1.63
C ARG A 53 -0.90 -6.29 -0.76
N ASP A 54 -1.25 -7.17 0.18
CA ASP A 54 -2.49 -7.09 0.94
C ASP A 54 -2.53 -5.86 1.85
N ARG A 55 -1.36 -5.34 2.26
CA ARG A 55 -1.25 -4.06 2.98
C ARG A 55 -1.60 -2.87 2.10
N TRP A 56 -1.13 -2.84 0.85
CA TRP A 56 -1.45 -1.74 -0.07
C TRP A 56 -2.95 -1.72 -0.40
N GLU A 57 -3.54 -2.89 -0.64
CA GLU A 57 -5.00 -3.03 -0.81
C GLU A 57 -5.82 -2.78 0.46
N TYR A 58 -5.19 -2.83 1.65
CA TYR A 58 -5.80 -2.47 2.92
C TYR A 58 -5.80 -0.95 3.11
N TYR A 59 -4.65 -0.28 2.98
CA TYR A 59 -4.54 1.17 3.22
C TYR A 59 -5.41 2.01 2.29
N ASP A 60 -5.55 1.58 1.05
CA ASP A 60 -6.46 2.16 0.06
C ASP A 60 -7.93 2.21 0.51
N LYS A 61 -8.32 1.31 1.43
CA LYS A 61 -9.68 1.18 1.97
C LYS A 61 -9.83 1.76 3.38
N VAL A 62 -8.74 2.23 4.01
CA VAL A 62 -8.77 2.79 5.36
C VAL A 62 -9.52 4.12 5.34
N VAL A 63 -10.56 4.20 6.17
CA VAL A 63 -11.31 5.43 6.37
C VAL A 63 -10.77 6.13 7.62
N TRP A 64 -10.27 7.34 7.44
CA TRP A 64 -9.75 8.15 8.54
C TRP A 64 -10.88 8.92 9.25
N PRO A 65 -10.80 9.10 10.58
CA PRO A 65 -11.73 9.98 11.29
C PRO A 65 -11.68 11.42 10.74
N PRO A 66 -12.80 12.16 10.75
CA PRO A 66 -12.82 13.55 10.30
C PRO A 66 -11.88 14.40 11.17
N HIS A 67 -11.07 15.24 10.52
CA HIS A 67 -10.03 16.08 11.15
C HIS A 67 -8.86 15.30 11.78
N SER A 68 -8.58 14.06 11.36
CA SER A 68 -7.35 13.37 11.75
C SER A 68 -6.11 14.20 11.37
N GLN A 69 -5.29 14.53 12.36
CA GLN A 69 -4.01 15.22 12.15
C GLN A 69 -2.89 14.19 12.01
N ALA A 70 -2.03 14.38 11.00
CA ALA A 70 -0.79 13.63 10.84
C ALA A 70 0.38 14.57 11.14
N HIS A 71 1.21 14.21 12.13
CA HIS A 71 2.33 15.06 12.61
C HIS A 71 1.96 16.53 12.97
N GLY A 72 0.70 16.79 13.33
CA GLY A 72 0.18 18.13 13.66
C GLY A 72 -0.35 18.94 12.47
N GLU A 73 -0.17 18.47 11.24
CA GLU A 73 -0.86 19.00 10.05
C GLU A 73 -2.18 18.25 9.81
N PRO A 74 -3.18 18.86 9.15
CA PRO A 74 -4.32 18.09 8.64
C PRO A 74 -3.84 17.01 7.66
N LYS A 75 -4.29 15.77 7.84
CA LYS A 75 -3.87 14.66 6.98
C LYS A 75 -4.27 14.90 5.53
N ARG A 76 -3.29 14.81 4.63
CA ARG A 76 -3.45 15.00 3.17
C ARG A 76 -4.00 13.73 2.50
N GLY A 77 -4.55 13.86 1.29
CA GLY A 77 -4.97 12.70 0.48
C GLY A 77 -3.81 11.73 0.22
N GLU A 78 -4.03 10.44 0.46
CA GLU A 78 -3.04 9.34 0.30
C GLU A 78 -3.60 8.26 -0.64
N ILE A 79 -3.04 8.15 -1.85
CA ILE A 79 -3.50 7.22 -2.87
C ILE A 79 -2.57 6.01 -2.91
N PHE A 80 -3.13 4.81 -2.71
CA PHE A 80 -2.39 3.55 -2.75
C PHE A 80 -2.70 2.81 -4.05
N TYR A 81 -1.72 2.77 -4.96
CA TYR A 81 -1.83 2.06 -6.24
C TYR A 81 -0.87 0.85 -6.29
N LEU A 82 -1.36 -0.24 -6.87
CA LEU A 82 -0.64 -1.50 -7.03
C LEU A 82 -0.84 -2.01 -8.46
N ARG A 83 0.25 -2.39 -9.14
CA ARG A 83 0.20 -3.17 -10.38
C ARG A 83 0.89 -4.52 -10.19
N GLU A 84 0.12 -5.58 -10.40
CA GLU A 84 0.55 -6.95 -10.19
C GLU A 84 1.13 -7.61 -11.45
N ASN A 85 1.86 -8.72 -11.25
CA ASN A 85 2.25 -9.67 -12.29
C ASN A 85 3.00 -9.04 -13.49
N VAL A 86 3.69 -7.93 -13.27
CA VAL A 86 4.44 -7.22 -14.31
C VAL A 86 5.56 -8.11 -14.83
N LYS A 87 5.59 -8.30 -16.16
CA LYS A 87 6.63 -9.11 -16.82
C LYS A 87 7.95 -8.36 -16.97
N HIS A 88 8.63 -8.14 -15.85
CA HIS A 88 9.97 -7.58 -15.80
C HIS A 88 10.78 -8.07 -14.59
N SER A 89 11.98 -7.48 -14.38
CA SER A 89 12.86 -7.77 -13.25
C SER A 89 12.70 -6.67 -12.21
N HIS A 90 12.31 -7.01 -10.98
CA HIS A 90 12.10 -6.04 -9.90
C HIS A 90 13.29 -5.08 -9.70
N MET A 91 14.54 -5.55 -9.75
CA MET A 91 15.73 -4.68 -9.66
C MET A 91 15.79 -3.60 -10.77
N LYS A 92 15.31 -3.89 -11.99
CA LYS A 92 15.29 -2.90 -13.09
C LYS A 92 14.13 -1.91 -12.95
N LEU A 93 13.01 -2.37 -12.41
CA LEU A 93 11.89 -1.48 -12.04
C LEU A 93 12.23 -0.62 -10.82
N TRP A 94 13.03 -1.11 -9.88
CA TRP A 94 13.45 -0.37 -8.69
C TRP A 94 14.22 0.91 -9.06
N TYR A 95 15.06 0.89 -10.09
CA TYR A 95 15.68 2.12 -10.62
C TYR A 95 14.64 3.12 -11.13
N ALA A 96 13.59 2.67 -11.81
CA ALA A 96 12.49 3.55 -12.24
C ALA A 96 11.69 4.08 -11.03
N CYS A 97 11.39 3.24 -10.03
CA CYS A 97 10.77 3.67 -8.77
C CYS A 97 11.61 4.72 -8.03
N GLN A 98 12.92 4.52 -7.95
CA GLN A 98 13.84 5.44 -7.27
C GLN A 98 14.03 6.76 -8.06
N PHE A 99 13.81 6.75 -9.37
CA PHE A 99 13.84 7.94 -10.23
C PHE A 99 12.58 8.82 -10.08
N VAL A 100 11.39 8.21 -9.95
CA VAL A 100 10.13 8.95 -9.79
C VAL A 100 9.87 9.44 -8.37
N ARG A 101 10.45 8.79 -7.36
CA ARG A 101 10.22 9.11 -5.94
C ARG A 101 10.65 10.54 -5.62
N GLY A 102 9.75 11.31 -5.00
CA GLY A 102 9.95 12.71 -4.63
C GLY A 102 9.66 13.72 -5.75
N LYS A 103 9.21 13.26 -6.93
CA LYS A 103 8.78 14.14 -8.05
C LYS A 103 7.28 14.33 -8.08
N ASN A 104 6.84 15.45 -8.66
CA ASN A 104 5.45 15.64 -9.07
C ASN A 104 5.06 14.58 -10.11
N VAL A 105 3.79 14.16 -10.13
CA VAL A 105 3.30 13.11 -11.03
C VAL A 105 3.50 13.52 -12.51
N ASP A 106 3.13 14.73 -12.89
CA ASP A 106 3.23 15.21 -14.27
C ASP A 106 4.69 15.36 -14.74
N GLU A 107 5.59 15.80 -13.85
CA GLU A 107 7.03 15.85 -14.10
C GLU A 107 7.58 14.43 -14.32
N ALA A 108 7.21 13.48 -13.46
CA ALA A 108 7.61 12.09 -13.57
C ALA A 108 7.13 11.45 -14.88
N ILE A 109 5.86 11.66 -15.27
CA ILE A 109 5.30 11.16 -16.54
C ILE A 109 6.09 11.72 -17.73
N THR A 110 6.36 13.02 -17.73
CA THR A 110 7.13 13.71 -18.78
C THR A 110 8.54 13.15 -18.89
N GLN A 111 9.25 12.99 -17.77
CA GLN A 111 10.60 12.43 -17.74
C GLN A 111 10.65 10.97 -18.20
N LEU A 112 9.67 10.15 -17.81
CA LEU A 112 9.58 8.74 -18.21
C LEU A 112 9.26 8.56 -19.70
N GLN A 113 8.55 9.52 -20.32
CA GLN A 113 8.23 9.47 -21.75
C GLN A 113 9.48 9.44 -22.64
N TYR A 114 10.54 10.16 -22.27
CA TYR A 114 11.80 10.21 -23.01
C TYR A 114 12.78 9.08 -22.64
N PHE A 115 12.50 8.30 -21.60
CA PHE A 115 13.41 7.27 -21.12
C PHE A 115 13.20 5.94 -21.87
N ALA A 116 14.08 5.66 -22.84
CA ALA A 116 14.02 4.51 -23.76
C ALA A 116 14.29 3.13 -23.10
N ARG A 117 13.56 2.77 -22.04
CA ARG A 117 13.62 1.47 -21.34
C ARG A 117 12.20 0.97 -21.03
N LYS A 118 11.97 -0.34 -21.21
CA LYS A 118 10.69 -1.01 -20.86
C LYS A 118 10.19 -0.66 -19.44
N ALA A 119 11.10 -0.56 -18.47
CA ALA A 119 10.78 -0.20 -17.09
C ALA A 119 10.09 1.18 -16.97
N ALA A 120 10.48 2.16 -17.78
CA ALA A 120 9.89 3.49 -17.74
C ALA A 120 8.52 3.54 -18.43
N VAL A 121 8.35 2.82 -19.55
CA VAL A 121 7.04 2.67 -20.21
C VAL A 121 6.00 2.10 -19.23
N ILE A 122 6.35 1.00 -18.54
CA ILE A 122 5.50 0.40 -17.50
C ILE A 122 5.24 1.39 -16.36
N MET A 123 6.26 2.09 -15.86
CA MET A 123 6.09 3.04 -14.75
C MET A 123 5.19 4.22 -15.12
N ARG A 124 5.27 4.69 -16.38
CA ARG A 124 4.42 5.75 -16.92
C ARG A 124 2.95 5.30 -16.99
N GLU A 125 2.70 4.08 -17.44
CA GLU A 125 1.35 3.48 -17.38
C GLU A 125 0.85 3.41 -15.92
N CYS A 126 1.64 2.89 -14.99
CA CYS A 126 1.26 2.84 -13.57
C CYS A 126 0.90 4.22 -12.98
N LEU A 127 1.61 5.28 -13.38
CA LEU A 127 1.35 6.65 -12.89
C LEU A 127 0.07 7.24 -13.48
N LEU A 128 -0.21 6.98 -14.77
CA LEU A 128 -1.48 7.38 -15.40
C LEU A 128 -2.66 6.62 -14.80
N ASP A 129 -2.54 5.31 -14.61
CA ASP A 129 -3.54 4.48 -13.92
C ASP A 129 -3.80 4.98 -12.48
N ALA A 130 -2.74 5.36 -11.75
CA ALA A 130 -2.84 5.88 -10.39
C ALA A 130 -3.47 7.30 -10.34
N GLN A 131 -3.19 8.15 -11.32
CA GLN A 131 -3.80 9.47 -11.44
C GLN A 131 -5.29 9.36 -11.76
N HIS A 132 -5.69 8.43 -12.65
CA HIS A 132 -7.09 8.11 -12.92
C HIS A 132 -7.83 7.66 -11.64
N LYS A 133 -7.23 6.71 -10.92
CA LYS A 133 -7.77 6.20 -9.64
C LYS A 133 -7.93 7.30 -8.59
N ALA A 134 -6.98 8.24 -8.49
CA ALA A 134 -7.05 9.35 -7.54
C ALA A 134 -8.25 10.28 -7.78
N VAL A 135 -8.55 10.56 -9.05
CA VAL A 135 -9.69 11.41 -9.45
C VAL A 135 -11.02 10.68 -9.25
N GLU A 136 -11.11 9.41 -9.65
CA GLU A 136 -12.38 8.65 -9.59
C GLU A 136 -12.75 8.16 -8.19
N GLU A 137 -11.83 7.49 -7.49
CA GLU A 137 -12.14 6.78 -6.24
C GLU A 137 -11.96 7.68 -5.02
N GLN A 138 -10.83 8.40 -4.95
CA GLN A 138 -10.49 9.25 -3.80
C GLN A 138 -10.92 10.71 -3.95
N LYS A 139 -11.40 11.11 -5.13
CA LYS A 139 -11.95 12.44 -5.44
C LYS A 139 -10.99 13.60 -5.14
N VAL A 140 -9.70 13.41 -5.44
CA VAL A 140 -8.72 14.51 -5.36
C VAL A 140 -9.06 15.56 -6.42
N GLU A 141 -9.25 16.81 -6.01
CA GLU A 141 -9.72 17.91 -6.90
C GLU A 141 -8.73 18.20 -8.04
N TYR A 142 -7.42 18.14 -7.76
CA TYR A 142 -6.37 18.55 -8.69
C TYR A 142 -5.39 17.40 -8.97
N ALA A 143 -5.60 16.71 -10.09
CA ALA A 143 -4.74 15.60 -10.55
C ALA A 143 -3.24 15.96 -10.72
N GLY A 144 -2.91 17.26 -10.89
CA GLY A 144 -1.52 17.74 -10.96
C GLY A 144 -0.92 18.18 -9.62
N ASN A 145 -1.73 18.34 -8.56
CA ASN A 145 -1.27 18.69 -7.22
C ASN A 145 -0.96 17.42 -6.40
N MET A 146 -0.21 16.49 -6.98
CA MET A 146 0.16 15.23 -6.37
C MET A 146 1.61 14.87 -6.67
N TYR A 147 2.26 14.20 -5.74
CA TYR A 147 3.66 13.77 -5.88
C TYR A 147 3.87 12.32 -5.43
N VAL A 148 4.91 11.69 -5.96
CA VAL A 148 5.22 10.29 -5.67
C VAL A 148 5.99 10.20 -4.35
N ALA A 149 5.27 10.07 -3.24
CA ALA A 149 5.88 9.94 -1.92
C ALA A 149 6.71 8.66 -1.79
N GLU A 150 6.12 7.51 -2.15
CA GLU A 150 6.80 6.22 -2.13
C GLU A 150 6.56 5.43 -3.42
N ALA A 151 7.61 4.74 -3.87
CA ALA A 151 7.55 3.86 -5.03
C ALA A 151 8.45 2.65 -4.78
N PHE A 152 7.92 1.44 -4.94
CA PHE A 152 8.64 0.19 -4.72
C PHE A 152 8.39 -0.82 -5.84
N ALA A 153 9.40 -1.62 -6.13
CA ALA A 153 9.28 -2.79 -7.00
C ALA A 153 9.85 -4.00 -6.27
N TYR A 154 9.04 -5.05 -6.13
CA TYR A 154 9.42 -6.30 -5.46
C TYR A 154 9.19 -7.52 -6.34
N MET A 155 9.82 -8.63 -5.97
CA MET A 155 9.70 -9.90 -6.68
C MET A 155 8.37 -10.57 -6.34
N ASN A 156 7.62 -10.97 -7.37
CA ASN A 156 6.42 -11.79 -7.24
C ASN A 156 6.76 -13.25 -7.64
N MET A 157 5.76 -14.11 -7.87
CA MET A 157 5.91 -15.52 -8.22
C MET A 157 6.71 -15.70 -9.51
N ASN A 158 7.95 -16.19 -9.37
CA ASN A 158 8.81 -16.52 -10.50
C ASN A 158 8.53 -17.94 -11.01
N ILE A 159 8.03 -18.06 -12.23
CA ILE A 159 7.87 -19.37 -12.89
C ILE A 159 9.26 -19.93 -13.20
N LYS A 160 9.53 -21.17 -12.76
CA LYS A 160 10.77 -21.89 -13.04
C LYS A 160 10.63 -22.62 -14.38
N GLY A 161 11.63 -22.48 -15.24
CA GLY A 161 11.75 -23.21 -16.50
C GLY A 161 13.11 -23.90 -16.63
N VAL A 162 13.28 -24.68 -17.69
CA VAL A 162 14.51 -25.42 -17.98
C VAL A 162 15.07 -25.00 -19.34
N ARG A 163 16.36 -24.65 -19.38
CA ARG A 163 17.12 -24.44 -20.61
C ARG A 163 18.00 -25.66 -20.88
N ARG A 164 17.93 -26.19 -22.09
CA ARG A 164 18.83 -27.25 -22.57
C ARG A 164 20.19 -26.63 -22.92
N HIS A 165 21.27 -27.29 -22.54
CA HIS A 165 22.65 -26.98 -22.91
C HIS A 165 23.28 -28.19 -23.61
N GLY A 166 24.44 -27.98 -24.26
CA GLY A 166 25.20 -29.07 -24.89
C GLY A 166 25.63 -30.16 -23.90
N GLY A 167 25.83 -31.38 -24.40
CA GLY A 167 26.27 -32.52 -23.59
C GLY A 167 25.24 -32.98 -22.54
N GLY A 168 23.94 -32.90 -22.84
CA GLY A 168 22.86 -33.36 -21.96
C GLY A 168 22.63 -32.52 -20.69
N LYS A 169 23.29 -31.36 -20.56
CA LYS A 169 23.21 -30.50 -19.38
C LYS A 169 21.93 -29.65 -19.40
N TYR A 170 21.40 -29.36 -18.20
CA TYR A 170 20.20 -28.53 -18.02
C TYR A 170 20.49 -27.35 -17.08
N GLY A 171 20.04 -26.15 -17.48
CA GLY A 171 20.14 -24.92 -16.70
C GLY A 171 18.76 -24.46 -16.24
N LYS A 172 18.68 -23.91 -15.01
CA LYS A 172 17.43 -23.36 -14.46
C LYS A 172 17.18 -21.95 -14.98
N VAL A 173 16.08 -21.76 -15.71
CA VAL A 173 15.57 -20.44 -16.12
C VAL A 173 14.57 -19.96 -15.08
N MET A 174 14.57 -18.66 -14.79
CA MET A 174 13.56 -18.03 -13.95
C MET A 174 12.84 -16.95 -14.74
N TYR A 175 11.60 -17.24 -15.11
CA TYR A 175 10.69 -16.29 -15.73
C TYR A 175 10.18 -15.32 -14.67
N ARG A 176 10.98 -14.29 -14.41
CA ARG A 176 10.68 -13.32 -13.35
C ARG A 176 9.37 -12.57 -13.60
N TYR A 177 8.63 -12.36 -12.52
CA TYR A 177 7.50 -11.45 -12.43
C TYR A 177 7.71 -10.55 -11.20
N SER A 178 7.10 -9.38 -11.22
CA SER A 178 7.31 -8.35 -10.20
C SER A 178 6.05 -7.54 -10.01
N ASN A 179 5.88 -7.00 -8.81
CA ASN A 179 4.81 -6.09 -8.48
C ASN A 179 5.37 -4.67 -8.29
N ILE A 180 4.59 -3.67 -8.68
CA ILE A 180 4.91 -2.25 -8.52
C ILE A 180 3.90 -1.64 -7.53
N LEU A 181 4.40 -0.97 -6.51
CA LEU A 181 3.60 -0.25 -5.51
C LEU A 181 3.92 1.23 -5.63
N LEU A 182 2.90 2.08 -5.60
CA LEU A 182 3.01 3.53 -5.56
C LEU A 182 2.15 4.05 -4.40
N ARG A 183 2.70 4.95 -3.59
CA ARG A 183 1.93 5.87 -2.75
C ARG A 183 2.08 7.26 -3.33
N LEU A 184 0.98 7.83 -3.79
CA LEU A 184 0.90 9.25 -4.12
C LEU A 184 0.36 9.99 -2.91
N GLU A 185 0.87 11.19 -2.67
CA GLU A 185 0.36 12.11 -1.66
C GLU A 185 -0.05 13.42 -2.32
N GLU A 186 -1.09 14.02 -1.80
CA GLU A 186 -1.58 15.32 -2.23
C GLU A 186 -0.65 16.47 -1.79
N GLY A 187 -0.59 17.50 -2.62
CA GLY A 187 0.23 18.69 -2.46
C GLY A 187 1.55 18.61 -3.22
N ARG A 188 2.44 19.56 -2.89
CA ARG A 188 3.81 19.60 -3.39
C ARG A 188 4.71 18.69 -2.54
N PRO A 189 5.77 18.08 -3.11
CA PRO A 189 6.79 17.37 -2.35
C PRO A 189 7.40 18.31 -1.33
N SER A 190 7.47 17.88 -0.06
CA SER A 190 8.17 18.66 0.96
C SER A 190 9.68 18.64 0.71
N ALA A 191 10.36 19.77 0.97
CA ALA A 191 11.80 19.90 0.82
C ALA A 191 12.55 18.82 1.63
N ASP A 192 12.13 18.53 2.86
CA ASP A 192 12.66 17.46 3.72
C ASP A 192 12.64 16.06 3.08
N ARG A 193 11.68 15.77 2.20
CA ARG A 193 11.59 14.46 1.52
C ARG A 193 12.48 14.37 0.29
N MET A 194 12.96 15.51 -0.23
CA MET A 194 14.03 15.52 -1.22
C MET A 194 15.35 15.21 -0.51
N ARG A 195 16.19 14.35 -1.11
CA ARG A 195 17.50 14.01 -0.54
C ARG A 195 18.51 15.14 -0.74
N HIS A 196 18.28 16.24 -0.02
CA HIS A 196 19.32 17.24 0.17
C HIS A 196 20.37 16.66 1.11
N MET A 197 21.65 16.92 0.79
CA MET A 197 22.69 16.79 1.81
C MET A 197 22.41 17.89 2.84
N ALA A 198 22.47 17.56 4.13
CA ALA A 198 22.26 18.54 5.20
C ALA A 198 23.20 19.74 4.96
N SER A 199 22.69 20.96 5.12
CA SER A 199 23.51 22.17 4.94
C SER A 199 24.72 22.11 5.88
N ASP A 200 25.84 22.74 5.52
CA ASP A 200 27.03 22.76 6.38
C ASP A 200 26.69 23.33 7.77
N ASP A 201 25.82 24.35 7.80
CA ASP A 201 25.19 24.89 9.00
C ASP A 201 24.44 23.84 9.84
N ASP A 202 23.66 22.98 9.20
CA ASP A 202 22.87 21.93 9.87
C ASP A 202 23.77 20.83 10.39
N GLN A 203 24.81 20.45 9.64
CA GLN A 203 25.84 19.52 10.10
C GLN A 203 26.59 20.07 11.32
N VAL A 204 26.88 21.36 11.35
CA VAL A 204 27.48 22.06 12.49
C VAL A 204 26.51 22.12 13.68
N ARG A 205 25.22 22.42 13.46
CA ARG A 205 24.17 22.38 14.51
C ARG A 205 24.07 20.99 15.12
N ASP A 206 23.96 19.95 14.30
CA ASP A 206 23.91 18.54 14.73
C ASP A 206 25.17 18.12 15.48
N TYR A 207 26.34 18.64 15.08
CA TYR A 207 27.60 18.37 15.77
C TYR A 207 27.65 19.06 17.14
N ILE A 208 27.30 20.35 17.22
CA ILE A 208 27.20 21.09 18.48
C ILE A 208 26.17 20.43 19.41
N GLN A 209 25.03 20.00 18.88
CA GLN A 209 24.00 19.32 19.65
C GLN A 209 24.52 17.98 20.19
N ARG A 210 25.16 17.15 19.34
CA ARG A 210 25.88 15.94 19.78
C ARG A 210 26.93 16.23 20.85
N LEU A 211 27.62 17.38 20.82
CA LEU A 211 28.59 17.75 21.86
C LEU A 211 27.93 18.16 23.18
N ARG A 212 26.73 18.78 23.14
CA ARG A 212 25.91 19.16 24.31
C ARG A 212 25.26 17.95 24.97
N ASP A 213 24.79 16.99 24.19
CA ASP A 213 24.10 15.78 24.65
C ASP A 213 25.06 14.73 25.26
N ARG A 214 26.38 15.01 25.29
CA ARG A 214 27.37 14.16 25.97
C ARG A 214 27.20 14.22 27.48
N ARG A 215 26.61 13.17 28.03
CA ARG A 215 26.65 12.85 29.47
C ARG A 215 27.90 12.06 29.84
N ILE A 216 28.30 12.13 31.11
CA ILE A 216 29.32 11.23 31.67
C ILE A 216 28.65 9.87 31.88
N GLU A 217 29.10 8.82 31.17
CA GLU A 217 28.44 7.50 31.22
C GLU A 217 28.64 6.77 32.56
N PHE A 218 29.71 7.11 33.30
CA PHE A 218 30.08 6.52 34.59
C PHE A 218 30.34 7.61 35.65
N GLY A 219 29.44 8.59 35.73
CA GLY A 219 29.41 9.60 36.78
C GLY A 219 28.51 9.20 37.96
N LEU A 220 28.51 10.03 39.02
CA LEU A 220 27.48 10.01 40.07
C LEU A 220 26.12 10.48 39.53
#